data_AF-A0A2D4NVY3-F1
#
_entry.id   AF-A0A2D4NVY3-F1
#
_cell.length_a   1.000
_cell.length_b   1.000
_cell.length_c   1.000
_cell.angle_alpha   90.00
_cell.angle_beta   90.00
_cell.angle_gamma   90.00
#
_symmetry.space_group_name_H-M   'P 1'
#
loop_
_entity.id
_entity.type
_entity.pdbx_description
1 polymer ?
#
loop_
_entity_poly.entity_id
_entity_poly.type
_entity_poly.pdbx_seq_one_letter_code
_entity_poly.pdbx_strand_id
1 'polypeptide(L)'
;MATIDCLEVERRKLVEEKLSSRVIATIQAARRPSTCRIYNATWKAFRTWCSKKGTDHMAPSLGELLEFLQDGLDKGLSPNTLRRQVAALVAVITWQGYKSISHHPRIRSFLWGATNLRPKTIHRYPTWDLNKVLGALTRAPFEPIETIDLQHLTLKVVFLVAITSARRISELAALSVKRDLCIFHA
;
A
#
# COMPACT_ATOMS: atom_id res chain seq x y z
N MET A 1 -2.17 1.06 28.87
CA MET A 1 -3.38 0.62 28.14
C MET A 1 -2.96 0.14 26.76
N ALA A 2 -3.14 -1.16 26.45
CA ALA A 2 -2.72 -1.73 25.18
C ALA A 2 -3.40 -1.00 24.01
N THR A 3 -2.61 -0.60 23.01
CA THR A 3 -3.10 0.09 21.82
C THR A 3 -3.98 -0.88 21.03
N ILE A 4 -5.30 -0.73 21.13
CA ILE A 4 -6.26 -1.58 20.41
C ILE A 4 -5.95 -1.48 18.92
N ASP A 5 -5.62 -2.60 18.31
CA ASP A 5 -5.28 -2.67 16.89
C ASP A 5 -6.53 -2.61 16.01
N CYS A 6 -6.40 -2.22 14.74
CA CYS A 6 -7.54 -2.22 13.81
C CYS A 6 -8.16 -3.62 13.69
N LEU A 7 -7.33 -4.67 13.71
CA LEU A 7 -7.79 -6.05 13.73
C LEU A 7 -8.53 -6.40 15.02
N GLU A 8 -8.11 -5.87 16.17
CA GLU A 8 -8.80 -6.14 17.44
C GLU A 8 -10.18 -5.46 17.50
N VAL A 9 -10.33 -4.28 16.91
CA VAL A 9 -11.65 -3.63 16.77
C VAL A 9 -12.58 -4.49 15.91
N GLU A 10 -12.12 -4.95 14.76
CA GLU A 10 -12.88 -5.86 13.91
C GLU A 10 -13.21 -7.18 14.64
N ARG A 11 -12.24 -7.73 15.38
CA ARG A 11 -12.43 -8.97 16.15
C ARG A 11 -13.58 -8.83 17.14
N ARG A 12 -13.64 -7.72 17.87
CA ARG A 12 -14.72 -7.45 18.84
C ARG A 12 -16.08 -7.40 18.16
N LYS A 13 -16.19 -6.70 17.04
CA LYS A 13 -17.42 -6.64 16.25
C LYS A 13 -17.88 -8.03 15.80
N LEU A 14 -16.97 -8.83 15.26
CA LEU A 14 -17.31 -10.18 14.82
C LEU A 14 -17.69 -11.12 15.98
N VAL A 15 -17.12 -10.90 17.18
CA VAL A 15 -17.56 -11.58 18.40
C VAL A 15 -18.97 -11.13 18.81
N GLU A 16 -19.31 -9.85 18.70
CA GLU A 16 -20.66 -9.32 18.95
C GLU A 16 -21.69 -9.89 17.95
N GLU A 17 -21.29 -10.16 16.72
CA GLU A 17 -22.07 -10.90 15.71
C GLU A 17 -22.21 -12.40 16.01
N LYS A 18 -21.71 -12.87 17.17
CA LYS A 18 -21.75 -14.26 17.64
C LYS A 18 -21.01 -15.24 16.74
N LEU A 19 -19.97 -14.79 16.03
CA LEU A 19 -19.12 -15.65 15.22
C LEU A 19 -18.08 -16.38 16.09
N SER A 20 -17.72 -17.61 15.69
CA SER A 20 -16.72 -18.40 16.42
C SER A 20 -15.31 -17.85 16.18
N SER A 21 -14.40 -18.05 17.14
CA SER A 21 -13.01 -17.60 17.04
C SER A 21 -12.29 -18.14 15.80
N ARG A 22 -12.59 -19.38 15.39
CA ARG A 22 -12.06 -19.99 14.16
C ARG A 22 -12.53 -19.25 12.90
N VAL A 23 -13.82 -18.92 12.82
CA VAL A 23 -14.38 -18.17 11.68
C VAL A 23 -13.76 -16.77 11.62
N ILE A 24 -13.64 -16.11 12.77
CA ILE A 24 -13.03 -14.78 12.88
C ILE A 24 -11.58 -14.80 12.40
N ALA A 25 -10.79 -15.80 12.82
CA ALA A 25 -9.40 -15.94 12.37
C ALA A 25 -9.31 -16.09 10.83
N THR A 26 -10.20 -16.86 10.22
CA THR A 26 -10.27 -17.00 8.75
C THR A 26 -10.66 -15.69 8.07
N ILE A 27 -11.65 -14.95 8.60
CA ILE A 27 -12.04 -13.64 8.07
C ILE A 27 -10.87 -12.65 8.13
N GLN A 28 -10.17 -12.59 9.27
CA GLN A 28 -9.03 -11.71 9.44
C GLN A 28 -7.85 -12.10 8.54
N ALA A 29 -7.67 -13.40 8.26
CA ALA A 29 -6.65 -13.90 7.33
C ALA A 29 -6.89 -13.47 5.87
N ALA A 30 -8.09 -13.00 5.51
CA ALA A 30 -8.36 -12.48 4.17
C ALA A 30 -7.51 -11.25 3.82
N ARG A 31 -6.97 -10.54 4.82
CA ARG A 31 -6.09 -9.38 4.60
C ARG A 31 -4.63 -9.78 4.64
N ARG A 32 -3.88 -9.34 3.64
CA ARG A 32 -2.41 -9.54 3.60
C ARG A 32 -1.73 -8.78 4.75
N PRO A 33 -0.63 -9.29 5.31
CA PRO A 33 0.11 -8.63 6.40
C PRO A 33 0.53 -7.19 6.09
N SER A 34 0.88 -6.91 4.83
CA SER A 34 1.21 -5.55 4.37
C SER A 34 0.01 -4.59 4.45
N THR A 35 -1.19 -5.06 4.12
CA THR A 35 -2.44 -4.29 4.23
C THR A 35 -2.78 -4.02 5.70
N CYS A 36 -2.68 -5.04 6.56
CA CYS A 36 -2.90 -4.87 8.00
C CYS A 36 -1.99 -3.80 8.60
N ARG A 37 -0.69 -3.82 8.26
CA ARG A 37 0.27 -2.80 8.72
C ARG A 37 -0.15 -1.38 8.36
N ILE A 38 -0.64 -1.17 7.14
CA ILE A 38 -1.10 0.14 6.68
C ILE A 38 -2.39 0.56 7.41
N TYR A 39 -3.32 -0.37 7.62
CA TYR A 39 -4.58 -0.10 8.29
C TYR A 39 -4.34 0.24 9.76
N ASN A 40 -3.46 -0.49 10.44
CA ASN A 40 -3.05 -0.25 11.81
C ASN A 40 -2.38 1.13 11.97
N ALA A 41 -1.48 1.48 11.05
CA ALA A 41 -0.84 2.79 11.03
C ALA A 41 -1.87 3.92 10.82
N THR A 42 -2.83 3.72 9.91
CA THR A 42 -3.92 4.67 9.67
C THR A 42 -4.81 4.82 10.89
N TRP A 43 -5.22 3.71 11.51
CA TRP A 43 -6.05 3.69 12.70
C TRP A 43 -5.37 4.40 13.88
N LYS A 44 -4.07 4.17 14.08
CA LYS A 44 -3.29 4.89 15.09
C LYS A 44 -3.29 6.39 14.82
N ALA A 45 -3.03 6.82 13.57
CA ALA A 45 -3.03 8.23 13.21
C ALA A 45 -4.40 8.88 13.43
N PHE A 46 -5.49 8.19 13.07
CA PHE A 46 -6.86 8.66 13.28
C PHE A 46 -7.20 8.80 14.76
N ARG A 47 -6.90 7.80 15.60
CA ARG A 47 -7.12 7.90 17.05
C ARG A 47 -6.37 9.06 17.69
N THR A 48 -5.10 9.27 17.29
CA THR A 48 -4.33 10.42 17.76
C THR A 48 -4.95 11.74 17.31
N TRP A 49 -5.52 11.78 16.10
CA TRP A 49 -6.24 12.95 15.61
C TRP A 49 -7.52 13.21 16.42
N CYS A 50 -8.36 12.18 16.64
CA CYS A 50 -9.58 12.31 17.44
C CYS A 50 -9.29 12.77 18.88
N SER A 51 -8.28 12.18 19.51
CA SER A 51 -7.85 12.57 20.86
C SER A 51 -7.41 14.03 20.95
N LYS A 52 -6.86 14.61 19.87
CA LYS A 52 -6.48 16.03 19.83
C LYS A 52 -7.68 16.95 19.62
N LYS A 53 -8.69 16.50 18.89
CA LYS A 53 -9.93 17.25 18.60
C LYS A 53 -11.00 17.06 19.68
N GLY A 54 -10.82 16.13 20.61
CA GLY A 54 -11.80 15.78 21.63
C GLY A 54 -12.99 14.98 21.09
N THR A 55 -12.80 14.26 19.98
CA THR A 55 -13.87 13.53 19.28
C THR A 55 -13.80 12.04 19.54
N ASP A 56 -14.93 11.34 19.37
CA ASP A 56 -14.95 9.89 19.48
C ASP A 56 -14.38 9.23 18.21
N HIS A 57 -13.45 8.31 18.40
CA HIS A 57 -12.82 7.55 17.33
C HIS A 57 -13.63 6.31 16.93
N MET A 58 -14.58 5.87 17.77
CA MET A 58 -15.41 4.69 17.50
C MET A 58 -16.71 5.03 16.78
N ALA A 59 -17.20 6.27 16.91
CA ALA A 59 -18.38 6.77 16.20
C ALA A 59 -18.19 8.18 15.59
N PRO A 60 -17.18 8.39 14.71
CA PRO A 60 -17.00 9.67 14.04
C PRO A 60 -18.16 9.98 13.07
N SER A 61 -18.51 11.25 12.99
CA SER A 61 -19.38 11.83 11.98
C SER A 61 -18.68 11.91 10.62
N LEU A 62 -19.48 12.00 9.55
CA LEU A 62 -18.96 12.25 8.20
C LEU A 62 -18.12 13.53 8.13
N GLY A 63 -18.51 14.57 8.88
CA GLY A 63 -17.76 15.82 8.95
C GLY A 63 -16.36 15.62 9.53
N GLU A 64 -16.25 14.93 10.67
CA GLU A 64 -14.95 14.63 11.29
C GLU A 64 -14.04 13.78 10.41
N LEU A 65 -14.61 12.85 9.62
CA LEU A 65 -13.83 12.12 8.63
C LEU A 65 -13.27 13.05 7.55
N LEU A 66 -14.10 13.94 7.02
CA LEU A 66 -13.67 14.89 5.99
C LEU A 66 -12.61 15.86 6.53
N GLU A 67 -12.76 16.35 7.76
CA GLU A 67 -11.78 17.18 8.46
C GLU A 67 -10.45 16.43 8.66
N PHE A 68 -10.49 15.15 9.07
CA PHE A 68 -9.29 14.33 9.17
C PHE A 68 -8.57 14.18 7.82
N LEU A 69 -9.33 13.96 6.74
CA LEU A 69 -8.77 13.85 5.39
C LEU A 69 -8.23 15.18 4.89
N GLN A 70 -8.88 16.31 5.24
CA GLN A 70 -8.45 17.65 4.92
C GLN A 70 -7.11 17.97 5.62
N ASP A 71 -7.00 17.70 6.92
CA ASP A 71 -5.73 17.82 7.66
C ASP A 71 -4.63 16.95 7.04
N GLY A 72 -4.98 15.77 6.52
CA GLY A 72 -4.08 14.91 5.78
C GLY A 72 -3.64 15.53 4.44
N LEU A 73 -4.59 16.08 3.69
CA LEU A 73 -4.30 16.80 2.46
C LEU A 73 -3.38 17.99 2.76
N ASP A 74 -3.68 18.84 3.74
CA ASP A 74 -2.87 20.01 4.07
C ASP A 74 -1.43 19.65 4.44
N LYS A 75 -1.22 18.50 5.09
CA LYS A 75 0.12 17.93 5.40
C LYS A 75 0.90 17.38 4.20
N GLY A 76 0.38 17.45 2.98
CA GLY A 76 1.09 16.95 1.80
C GLY A 76 0.66 15.56 1.33
N LEU A 77 -0.33 14.91 1.95
CA LEU A 77 -0.68 13.54 1.57
C LEU A 77 -1.26 13.48 0.15
N SER A 78 -0.83 12.47 -0.61
CA SER A 78 -1.35 12.25 -1.96
C SER A 78 -2.83 11.83 -1.94
N PRO A 79 -3.61 12.13 -2.98
CA PRO A 79 -5.01 11.67 -3.08
C PRO A 79 -5.16 10.15 -2.96
N ASN A 80 -4.20 9.38 -3.47
CA ASN A 80 -4.18 7.92 -3.31
C ASN A 80 -4.03 7.49 -1.84
N THR A 81 -3.22 8.21 -1.07
CA THR A 81 -3.07 7.97 0.37
C THR A 81 -4.37 8.25 1.09
N LEU A 82 -5.07 9.34 0.77
CA LEU A 82 -6.37 9.69 1.37
C LEU A 82 -7.42 8.62 1.07
N ARG A 83 -7.51 8.12 -0.17
CA ARG A 83 -8.40 6.99 -0.51
C ARG A 83 -8.11 5.75 0.32
N ARG A 84 -6.83 5.45 0.53
CA ARG A 84 -6.42 4.31 1.36
C ARG A 84 -6.77 4.52 2.82
N GLN A 85 -6.67 5.75 3.33
CA GLN A 85 -7.10 6.06 4.69
C GLN A 85 -8.60 5.86 4.86
N VAL A 86 -9.41 6.30 3.90
CA VAL A 86 -10.86 6.01 3.88
C VAL A 86 -11.09 4.51 3.96
N ALA A 87 -10.52 3.72 3.03
CA ALA A 87 -10.70 2.27 3.01
C ALA A 87 -10.30 1.58 4.32
N ALA A 88 -9.23 2.04 4.96
CA ALA A 88 -8.79 1.53 6.25
C ALA A 88 -9.80 1.84 7.37
N LEU A 89 -10.31 3.07 7.43
CA LEU A 89 -11.27 3.48 8.47
C LEU A 89 -12.64 2.83 8.28
N VAL A 90 -13.10 2.66 7.05
CA VAL A 90 -14.36 1.94 6.76
C VAL A 90 -14.29 0.47 7.18
N ALA A 91 -13.11 -0.14 7.08
CA ALA A 91 -12.91 -1.54 7.48
C ALA A 91 -12.93 -1.75 9.00
N VAL A 92 -12.82 -0.68 9.79
CA VAL A 92 -12.69 -0.71 11.25
C VAL A 92 -13.92 -0.15 11.95
N ILE A 93 -14.43 0.96 11.44
CA ILE A 93 -15.47 1.77 12.07
C ILE A 93 -16.82 1.45 11.43
N THR A 94 -17.86 1.33 12.26
CA THR A 94 -19.24 1.26 11.77
C THR A 94 -19.83 2.66 11.72
N TRP A 95 -20.34 3.06 10.56
CA TRP A 95 -20.88 4.40 10.32
C TRP A 95 -22.40 4.34 10.44
N GLN A 96 -22.94 4.79 11.58
CA GLN A 96 -24.38 4.74 11.82
C GLN A 96 -25.13 5.54 10.74
N GLY A 97 -26.19 4.94 10.18
CA GLY A 97 -26.99 5.53 9.10
C GLY A 97 -26.42 5.39 7.69
N TYR A 98 -25.22 4.83 7.51
CA TYR A 98 -24.60 4.67 6.18
C TYR A 98 -24.35 3.21 5.84
N LYS A 99 -24.96 2.73 4.74
CA LYS A 99 -24.67 1.38 4.19
C LYS A 99 -23.25 1.28 3.63
N SER A 100 -22.71 2.38 3.08
CA SER A 100 -21.31 2.44 2.64
C SER A 100 -20.80 3.87 2.65
N ILE A 101 -19.99 4.19 3.65
CA ILE A 101 -19.37 5.51 3.77
C ILE A 101 -18.34 5.75 2.64
N SER A 102 -17.63 4.70 2.17
CA SER A 102 -16.68 4.79 1.05
C SER A 102 -17.33 5.31 -0.24
N HIS A 103 -18.61 4.99 -0.45
CA HIS A 103 -19.39 5.41 -1.62
C HIS A 103 -20.21 6.68 -1.38
N HIS A 104 -20.08 7.30 -0.21
CA HIS A 104 -20.83 8.52 0.12
C HIS A 104 -20.47 9.66 -0.86
N PRO A 105 -21.46 10.39 -1.42
CA PRO A 105 -21.20 11.44 -2.42
C PRO A 105 -20.18 12.48 -1.97
N ARG A 106 -20.23 12.91 -0.70
CA ARG A 106 -19.30 13.91 -0.16
C ARG A 106 -17.85 13.42 -0.09
N ILE A 107 -17.62 12.16 0.25
CA ILE A 107 -16.26 11.58 0.25
C ILE A 107 -15.73 11.48 -1.19
N ARG A 108 -16.58 11.05 -2.12
CA ARG A 108 -16.23 11.00 -3.54
C ARG A 108 -15.87 12.39 -4.09
N SER A 109 -16.71 13.39 -3.81
CA SER A 109 -16.46 14.80 -4.18
C SER A 109 -15.17 15.33 -3.57
N PHE A 110 -14.91 15.04 -2.28
CA PHE A 110 -13.68 15.44 -1.60
C PHE A 110 -12.45 14.82 -2.27
N LEU A 111 -12.46 13.50 -2.53
CA LEU A 111 -11.33 12.80 -3.15
C LEU A 111 -11.07 13.27 -4.58
N TRP A 112 -12.11 13.65 -5.32
CA TRP A 112 -11.99 14.29 -6.62
C TRP A 112 -11.40 15.69 -6.50
N GLY A 113 -11.92 16.51 -5.58
CA GLY A 113 -11.36 17.84 -5.28
C GLY A 113 -9.87 17.76 -4.94
N ALA A 114 -9.49 16.85 -4.03
CA ALA A 114 -8.09 16.61 -3.68
C ALA A 114 -7.24 16.20 -4.88
N THR A 115 -7.79 15.40 -5.82
CA THR A 115 -7.08 15.00 -7.05
C THR A 115 -6.90 16.17 -8.02
N ASN A 116 -7.89 17.05 -8.11
CA ASN A 116 -7.83 18.24 -8.98
C ASN A 116 -6.87 19.29 -8.42
N LEU A 117 -6.88 19.51 -7.10
CA LEU A 117 -5.97 20.43 -6.41
C LEU A 117 -4.53 19.92 -6.42
N ARG A 118 -4.35 18.59 -6.37
CA ARG A 118 -3.03 17.95 -6.37
C ARG A 118 -3.00 16.82 -7.39
N PRO A 119 -2.86 17.16 -8.68
CA PRO A 119 -2.74 16.15 -9.72
C PRO A 119 -1.52 15.26 -9.44
N LYS A 120 -1.60 14.00 -9.87
CA LYS A 120 -0.47 13.09 -9.72
C LYS A 120 0.72 13.66 -10.46
N THR A 121 1.81 13.92 -9.74
CA THR A 121 3.10 14.20 -10.37
C THR A 121 3.56 12.94 -11.08
N ILE A 122 3.47 12.95 -12.41
CA ILE A 122 4.02 11.87 -13.23
C ILE A 122 5.51 12.17 -13.38
N HIS A 123 6.34 11.49 -12.59
CA HIS A 123 7.77 11.51 -12.80
C HIS A 123 8.05 10.83 -14.15
N ARG A 124 8.28 11.65 -15.18
CA ARG A 124 8.74 11.16 -16.47
C ARG A 124 10.23 10.90 -16.32
N TYR A 125 10.60 9.63 -16.29
CA TYR A 125 11.99 9.27 -16.51
C TYR A 125 12.40 9.77 -17.90
N PRO A 126 13.65 10.25 -18.08
CA PRO A 126 14.13 10.53 -19.43
C PRO A 126 13.89 9.30 -20.28
N THR A 127 13.40 9.52 -21.50
CA THR A 127 13.26 8.44 -22.48
C THR A 127 14.63 7.81 -22.66
N TRP A 128 14.76 6.55 -22.25
CA TRP A 128 15.98 5.79 -22.40
C TRP A 128 15.85 4.89 -23.63
N ASP A 129 16.96 4.66 -24.30
CA ASP A 129 17.03 3.82 -25.50
C ASP A 129 17.62 2.47 -25.11
N LEU A 130 16.82 1.41 -25.28
CA LEU A 130 17.23 0.06 -24.94
C LEU A 130 18.50 -0.36 -25.68
N ASN A 131 18.65 0.01 -26.94
CA ASN A 131 19.84 -0.33 -27.72
C ASN A 131 21.08 0.36 -27.16
N LYS A 132 20.96 1.60 -26.68
CA LYS A 132 22.07 2.31 -26.02
C LYS A 132 22.47 1.63 -24.72
N VAL A 133 21.50 1.20 -23.91
CA VAL A 133 21.80 0.50 -22.65
C VAL A 133 22.44 -0.86 -22.92
N LEU A 134 21.89 -1.65 -23.86
CA LEU A 134 22.48 -2.94 -24.24
C LEU A 134 23.90 -2.76 -24.80
N GLY A 135 24.13 -1.76 -25.66
CA GLY A 135 25.46 -1.43 -26.17
C GLY A 135 26.43 -0.88 -25.11
N ALA A 136 25.93 -0.33 -24.00
CA ALA A 136 26.76 0.04 -22.85
C ALA A 136 27.12 -1.20 -22.01
N LEU A 137 26.20 -2.17 -21.87
CA LEU A 137 26.44 -3.42 -21.15
C LEU A 137 27.49 -4.33 -21.83
N THR A 138 27.81 -4.09 -23.10
CA THR A 138 28.88 -4.81 -23.83
C THR A 138 30.25 -4.11 -23.74
N ARG A 139 30.40 -3.11 -22.87
CA ARG A 139 31.64 -2.32 -22.71
C ARG A 139 32.00 -2.18 -21.24
N ALA A 140 33.20 -1.70 -20.94
CA ALA A 140 33.59 -1.33 -19.58
C ALA A 140 32.56 -0.35 -18.97
N PRO A 141 32.15 -0.52 -17.70
CA PRO A 141 32.68 -1.46 -16.70
C PRO A 141 31.98 -2.84 -16.70
N PHE A 142 31.11 -3.14 -17.66
CA PHE A 142 30.29 -4.36 -17.70
C PHE A 142 30.92 -5.55 -18.43
N GLU A 143 32.09 -5.35 -19.02
CA GLU A 143 32.91 -6.32 -19.72
C GLU A 143 34.40 -6.01 -19.45
N PRO A 144 35.30 -7.02 -19.42
CA PRO A 144 35.03 -8.45 -19.68
C PRO A 144 34.42 -9.17 -18.44
N ILE A 145 33.51 -10.12 -18.67
CA ILE A 145 32.81 -10.87 -17.59
C ILE A 145 33.79 -11.63 -16.67
N GLU A 146 34.96 -11.99 -17.15
CA GLU A 146 35.94 -12.77 -16.38
C GLU A 146 36.60 -11.96 -15.25
N THR A 147 36.66 -10.62 -15.38
CA THR A 147 37.39 -9.74 -14.43
C THR A 147 36.52 -8.64 -13.83
N ILE A 148 35.26 -8.56 -14.23
CA ILE A 148 34.29 -7.59 -13.72
C ILE A 148 34.06 -7.77 -12.21
N ASP A 149 33.86 -6.64 -11.51
CA ASP A 149 33.43 -6.67 -10.12
C ASP A 149 31.99 -7.21 -9.97
N LEU A 150 31.73 -7.89 -8.86
CA LEU A 150 30.44 -8.51 -8.58
C LEU A 150 29.28 -7.50 -8.59
N GLN A 151 29.51 -6.25 -8.19
CA GLN A 151 28.49 -5.21 -8.24
C GLN A 151 28.02 -4.95 -9.68
N HIS A 152 28.96 -4.77 -10.61
CA HIS A 152 28.66 -4.49 -12.01
C HIS A 152 28.05 -5.70 -12.71
N LEU A 153 28.53 -6.92 -12.39
CA LEU A 153 27.92 -8.15 -12.87
C LEU A 153 26.47 -8.29 -12.38
N THR A 154 26.22 -8.00 -11.10
CA THR A 154 24.88 -8.03 -10.52
C THR A 154 23.95 -7.04 -11.22
N LEU A 155 24.39 -5.80 -11.43
CA LEU A 155 23.60 -4.79 -12.15
C LEU A 155 23.26 -5.23 -13.58
N LYS A 156 24.24 -5.77 -14.31
CA LYS A 156 24.05 -6.30 -15.66
C LYS A 156 23.02 -7.44 -15.68
N VAL A 157 23.19 -8.44 -14.81
CA VAL A 157 22.28 -9.59 -14.74
C VAL A 157 20.87 -9.15 -14.33
N VAL A 158 20.73 -8.35 -13.27
CA VAL A 158 19.41 -7.89 -12.80
C VAL A 158 18.70 -7.07 -13.88
N PHE A 159 19.42 -6.19 -14.59
CA PHE A 159 18.84 -5.45 -15.71
C PHE A 159 18.34 -6.37 -16.83
N LEU A 160 19.17 -7.34 -17.26
CA LEU A 160 18.82 -8.28 -18.33
C LEU A 160 17.65 -9.18 -17.93
N VAL A 161 17.61 -9.67 -16.69
CA VAL A 161 16.48 -10.46 -16.18
C VAL A 161 15.22 -9.59 -16.09
N ALA A 162 15.34 -8.33 -15.64
CA ALA A 162 14.20 -7.43 -15.54
C ALA A 162 13.57 -7.14 -16.91
N ILE A 163 14.39 -6.85 -17.93
CA ILE A 163 13.89 -6.49 -19.27
C ILE A 163 13.36 -7.69 -20.06
N THR A 164 13.93 -8.88 -19.87
CA THR A 164 13.49 -10.10 -20.58
C THR A 164 12.26 -10.73 -19.93
N SER A 165 12.14 -10.66 -18.61
CA SER A 165 11.01 -11.26 -17.89
C SER A 165 9.77 -10.37 -17.82
N ALA A 166 9.92 -9.05 -18.00
CA ALA A 166 8.88 -8.03 -17.78
C ALA A 166 8.19 -8.14 -16.41
N ARG A 167 8.91 -8.68 -15.41
CA ARG A 167 8.40 -8.95 -14.06
C ARG A 167 8.51 -7.71 -13.18
N ARG A 168 7.61 -7.61 -12.20
CA ARG A 168 7.71 -6.57 -11.16
C ARG A 168 8.95 -6.79 -10.30
N ILE A 169 9.46 -5.71 -9.70
CA ILE A 169 10.61 -5.77 -8.77
C ILE A 169 10.38 -6.79 -7.65
N SER A 170 9.16 -6.89 -7.11
CA SER A 170 8.83 -7.86 -6.06
C SER A 170 8.89 -9.31 -6.54
N GLU A 171 8.66 -9.56 -7.83
CA GLU A 171 8.76 -10.89 -8.43
C GLU A 171 10.23 -11.24 -8.69
N LEU A 172 11.02 -10.27 -9.16
CA LEU A 172 12.48 -10.43 -9.30
C LEU A 172 13.16 -10.72 -7.94
N ALA A 173 12.76 -10.01 -6.89
CA ALA A 173 13.27 -10.22 -5.54
C ALA A 173 12.85 -11.59 -4.94
N ALA A 174 11.83 -12.22 -5.49
CA ALA A 174 11.35 -13.53 -5.05
C ALA A 174 11.98 -14.70 -5.82
N LEU A 175 12.85 -14.44 -6.81
CA LEU A 175 13.57 -15.48 -7.52
C LEU A 175 14.40 -16.32 -6.55
N SER A 176 14.32 -17.63 -6.70
CA SER A 176 14.99 -18.59 -5.82
C SER A 176 15.65 -19.68 -6.62
N VAL A 177 16.84 -20.09 -6.18
CA VAL A 177 17.58 -21.23 -6.73
C VAL A 177 17.21 -22.56 -6.05
N LYS A 178 16.26 -22.55 -5.11
CA LYS A 178 15.78 -23.77 -4.47
C LYS A 178 15.08 -24.67 -5.51
N ARG A 179 15.37 -25.97 -5.48
CA ARG A 179 14.93 -26.93 -6.51
C ARG A 179 13.40 -27.03 -6.65
N ASP A 180 12.67 -26.82 -5.56
CA ASP A 180 11.20 -26.82 -5.52
C ASP A 180 10.58 -25.55 -6.12
N LEU A 181 11.35 -24.47 -6.26
CA LEU A 181 10.88 -23.17 -6.75
C LEU A 181 11.53 -22.74 -8.07
N CYS A 182 12.61 -23.40 -8.50
CA CYS A 182 13.34 -23.13 -9.73
C CYS A 182 12.98 -24.18 -10.80
N ILE A 183 11.95 -23.89 -11.60
CA ILE A 183 11.40 -24.79 -12.63
C ILE A 183 11.78 -24.24 -14.00
N PHE A 184 12.45 -25.08 -14.82
CA PHE A 184 12.73 -24.77 -16.21
C PHE A 184 11.66 -25.45 -17.09
N HIS A 185 10.94 -24.65 -17.86
CA HIS A 185 10.05 -25.16 -18.90
C HIS A 185 10.87 -25.28 -20.19
N ALA A 186 10.96 -26.49 -20.74
CA ALA A 186 11.58 -26.78 -22.02
C ALA A 186 10.71 -26.30 -23.18
#